data_AF-A0A377W2L0-F1
#
_entry.id   AF-A0A377W2L0-F1
#
_cell.length_a   1.000
_cell.length_b   1.000
_cell.length_c   1.000
_cell.angle_alpha   90.00
_cell.angle_beta   90.00
_cell.angle_gamma   90.00
#
_symmetry.space_group_name_H-M   'P 1'
#
loop_
_entity.id
_entity.type
_entity.pdbx_description
1 polymer ?
#
loop_
_entity_poly.entity_id
_entity_poly.type
_entity_poly.pdbx_seq_one_letter_code
_entity_poly.pdbx_strand_id
1 'polypeptide(L)'
;MIQHTSGVEWNEDYTDPHSHFARLTQCEAQPGAYACVRKIVTGLARQHPAGEQWSYSSGGAWLLGDILERATGMSLAAWLEQALWQPAGMAHDGVWHAYQQGKHDVRRPRL
;
A
#
# COMPACT_ATOMS: atom_id res chain seq x y z
N MET A 1 11.35 -1.18 -5.14
CA MET A 1 10.09 -1.22 -4.36
C MET A 1 9.98 -2.49 -3.56
N ILE A 2 9.86 -3.66 -4.21
CA ILE A 2 9.74 -4.97 -3.53
C ILE A 2 10.92 -5.27 -2.59
N GLN A 3 12.13 -4.87 -2.98
CA GLN A 3 13.36 -5.10 -2.19
C GLN A 3 13.68 -3.95 -1.22
N HIS A 4 12.80 -2.95 -1.07
CA HIS A 4 13.09 -1.75 -0.27
C HIS A 4 14.35 -0.97 -0.70
N THR A 5 14.72 -1.06 -1.98
CA THR A 5 15.90 -0.38 -2.56
C THR A 5 15.52 0.70 -3.58
N SER A 6 14.41 1.41 -3.35
CA SER A 6 13.90 2.42 -4.31
C SER A 6 14.75 3.68 -4.42
N GLY A 7 15.55 3.96 -3.39
CA GLY A 7 16.29 5.20 -3.23
C GLY A 7 15.42 6.43 -2.94
N VAL A 8 14.11 6.25 -2.72
CA VAL A 8 13.19 7.31 -2.26
C VAL A 8 13.33 7.46 -0.75
N GLU A 9 13.45 8.70 -0.29
CA GLU A 9 13.47 8.96 1.15
C GLU A 9 12.12 8.68 1.77
N TRP A 10 12.11 7.88 2.82
CA TRP A 10 10.91 7.51 3.54
C TRP A 10 11.26 7.36 5.03
N ASN A 11 10.72 8.25 5.87
CA ASN A 11 10.93 8.28 7.31
C ASN A 11 9.91 7.35 7.99
N GLU A 12 10.41 6.26 8.56
CA GLU A 12 9.70 5.21 9.31
C GLU A 12 9.83 5.36 10.83
N ASP A 13 10.23 6.54 11.33
CA ASP A 13 10.23 6.76 12.77
C ASP A 13 8.78 6.79 13.30
N TYR A 14 8.38 5.69 13.94
CA TYR A 14 7.08 5.52 14.57
C TYR A 14 6.87 6.41 15.80
N THR A 15 7.94 7.02 16.33
CA THR A 15 7.89 7.91 17.49
C THR A 15 7.81 9.38 17.08
N ASP A 16 8.19 9.71 15.85
CA ASP A 16 8.07 11.06 15.29
C ASP A 16 6.68 11.28 14.68
N PRO A 17 5.84 12.18 15.24
CA PRO A 17 4.51 12.48 14.70
C PRO A 17 4.54 13.15 13.31
N HIS A 18 5.71 13.60 12.86
CA HIS A 18 5.92 14.22 11.56
C HIS A 18 6.57 13.27 10.52
N SER A 19 6.84 12.02 10.88
CA SER A 19 7.38 11.03 9.95
C SER A 19 6.44 10.81 8.77
N HIS A 20 6.98 10.34 7.64
CA HIS A 20 6.16 10.04 6.47
C HIS A 20 5.18 8.90 6.77
N PHE A 21 5.56 7.95 7.63
CA PHE A 21 4.66 6.94 8.17
C PHE A 21 3.52 7.58 8.98
N ALA A 22 3.81 8.41 9.98
CA ALA A 22 2.78 9.05 10.81
C ALA A 22 1.80 9.89 9.97
N ARG A 23 2.30 10.62 8.99
CA ARG A 23 1.48 11.41 8.05
C ARG A 23 0.62 10.53 7.16
N LEU A 24 1.14 9.38 6.71
CA LEU A 24 0.37 8.39 5.96
C LEU A 24 -0.78 7.87 6.83
N THR A 25 -0.54 7.42 8.05
CA THR A 25 -1.60 6.94 8.97
C THR A 25 -2.62 8.02 9.30
N GLN A 26 -2.20 9.28 9.46
CA GLN A 26 -3.13 10.40 9.62
C GLN A 26 -4.03 10.59 8.39
N CYS A 27 -3.49 10.47 7.17
CA CYS A 27 -4.29 10.51 5.94
C CYS A 27 -5.32 9.36 5.91
N GLU A 28 -4.94 8.15 6.33
CA GLU A 28 -5.83 6.98 6.35
C GLU A 28 -7.07 7.18 7.23
N ALA A 29 -6.93 7.95 8.31
CA ALA A 29 -7.99 8.22 9.27
C ALA A 29 -8.97 9.34 8.83
N GLN A 30 -8.75 9.98 7.68
CA GLN A 30 -9.51 11.16 7.23
C GLN A 30 -10.29 10.90 5.94
N PRO A 31 -11.40 11.62 5.68
CA PRO A 31 -12.07 11.59 4.39
C PRO A 31 -11.12 11.93 3.24
N GLY A 32 -11.23 11.22 2.12
CA GLY A 32 -10.30 11.39 0.99
C GLY A 32 -8.93 10.74 1.17
N ALA A 33 -8.82 9.79 2.12
CA ALA A 33 -7.61 9.03 2.44
C ALA A 33 -6.75 8.66 1.23
N TYR A 34 -7.35 8.05 0.21
CA TYR A 34 -6.59 7.60 -0.98
C TYR A 34 -5.86 8.76 -1.70
N ALA A 35 -6.51 9.91 -1.89
CA ALA A 35 -5.87 11.06 -2.52
C ALA A 35 -4.78 11.67 -1.63
N CYS A 36 -5.01 11.69 -0.31
CA CYS A 36 -4.07 12.16 0.70
C CYS A 36 -2.81 11.29 0.75
N VAL A 37 -2.96 9.97 0.89
CA VAL A 37 -1.85 8.99 0.90
C VAL A 37 -1.10 9.05 -0.42
N ARG A 38 -1.80 9.04 -1.57
CA ARG A 38 -1.16 9.14 -2.88
C ARG A 38 -0.28 10.38 -2.99
N LYS A 39 -0.75 11.54 -2.52
CA LYS A 39 0.02 12.79 -2.55
C LYS A 39 1.33 12.70 -1.76
N ILE A 40 1.32 12.01 -0.61
CA ILE A 40 2.55 11.78 0.17
C ILE A 40 3.48 10.85 -0.61
N VAL A 41 3.00 9.67 -0.98
CA VAL A 41 3.82 8.61 -1.58
C VAL A 41 4.43 9.03 -2.93
N THR A 42 3.70 9.79 -3.75
CA THR A 42 4.20 10.26 -5.05
C THR A 42 4.94 11.60 -4.98
N GLY A 43 4.91 12.27 -3.82
CA GLY A 43 5.48 13.62 -3.64
C GLY A 43 6.95 13.62 -3.19
N LEU A 44 7.53 12.45 -2.92
CA LEU A 44 8.87 12.33 -2.35
C LEU A 44 9.93 12.21 -3.45
N ALA A 45 11.06 12.87 -3.22
CA ALA A 45 12.19 12.84 -4.13
C ALA A 45 13.04 11.57 -3.92
N ARG A 46 13.66 11.13 -5.00
CA ARG A 46 14.71 10.10 -4.95
C ARG A 46 16.01 10.74 -4.45
N GLN A 47 16.59 10.19 -3.38
CA GLN A 47 17.88 10.63 -2.83
C GLN A 47 19.05 9.79 -3.34
N HIS A 48 18.83 8.52 -3.67
CA HIS A 48 19.85 7.60 -4.15
C HIS A 48 19.40 6.86 -5.41
N PRO A 49 20.33 6.42 -6.29
CA PRO A 49 19.97 5.52 -7.38
C PRO A 49 19.29 4.25 -6.86
N ALA A 50 18.32 3.74 -7.63
CA ALA A 50 17.61 2.53 -7.25
C ALA A 50 18.56 1.33 -7.26
N GLY A 51 18.46 0.47 -6.25
CA GLY A 51 19.29 -0.72 -6.09
C GLY A 51 20.59 -0.51 -5.30
N GLU A 52 21.01 0.73 -5.07
CA GLU A 52 22.28 1.00 -4.37
C GLU A 52 22.16 0.98 -2.86
N GLN A 53 21.01 1.36 -2.31
CA GLN A 53 20.79 1.45 -0.87
C GLN A 53 19.46 0.85 -0.46
N TRP A 54 19.48 0.16 0.68
CA TRP A 54 18.30 -0.40 1.31
C TRP A 54 17.71 0.58 2.32
N SER A 55 16.40 0.82 2.22
CA SER A 55 15.63 1.66 3.13
C SER A 55 14.18 1.15 3.19
N TYR A 56 13.76 0.67 4.36
CA TYR A 56 12.41 0.17 4.58
C TYR A 56 11.37 1.26 4.29
N SER A 57 10.29 0.90 3.61
CA SER A 57 9.29 1.88 3.17
C SER A 57 7.89 1.31 3.03
N SER A 58 7.02 1.66 3.97
CA SER A 58 5.58 1.39 3.92
C SER A 58 4.92 2.12 2.74
N GLY A 59 5.34 3.35 2.45
CA GLY A 59 4.89 4.09 1.27
C GLY A 59 5.24 3.37 -0.04
N GLY A 60 6.40 2.71 -0.08
CA GLY A 60 6.79 1.90 -1.22
C GLY A 60 5.95 0.64 -1.41
N ALA A 61 5.55 -0.01 -0.32
CA ALA A 61 4.60 -1.12 -0.36
C ALA A 61 3.20 -0.67 -0.82
N TRP A 62 2.72 0.48 -0.32
CA TRP A 62 1.46 1.07 -0.76
C TRP A 62 1.46 1.36 -2.26
N LEU A 63 2.53 1.97 -2.79
CA LEU A 63 2.64 2.25 -4.24
C LEU A 63 2.63 0.97 -5.08
N LEU A 64 3.24 -0.11 -4.59
CA LEU A 64 3.22 -1.39 -5.27
C LEU A 64 1.79 -1.96 -5.36
N GLY A 65 1.01 -1.88 -4.27
CA GLY A 65 -0.40 -2.24 -4.28
C GLY A 65 -1.21 -1.44 -5.29
N ASP A 66 -0.98 -0.13 -5.33
CA ASP A 66 -1.61 0.80 -6.29
C ASP A 66 -1.25 0.49 -7.76
N ILE A 67 -0.03 0.04 -8.03
CA ILE A 67 0.39 -0.43 -9.35
C ILE A 67 -0.31 -1.74 -9.71
N LEU A 68 -0.40 -2.70 -8.77
CA LEU A 68 -1.05 -3.98 -9.00
C LEU A 68 -2.53 -3.81 -9.37
N GLU A 69 -3.26 -2.94 -8.67
CA GLU A 69 -4.66 -2.67 -9.01
C GLU A 69 -4.82 -2.10 -10.41
N ARG A 70 -3.97 -1.14 -10.79
CA ARG A 70 -4.02 -0.54 -12.13
C ARG A 70 -3.61 -1.52 -13.22
N ALA A 71 -2.64 -2.38 -12.96
CA ALA A 71 -2.16 -3.37 -13.92
C ALA A 71 -3.17 -4.49 -14.15
N THR A 72 -3.94 -4.87 -13.13
CA THR A 72 -4.88 -5.99 -13.18
C THR A 72 -6.31 -5.57 -13.45
N GLY A 73 -6.68 -4.32 -13.16
CA GLY A 73 -8.06 -3.85 -13.15
C GLY A 73 -8.89 -4.43 -12.01
N MET A 74 -8.25 -5.14 -11.07
CA MET A 74 -8.88 -5.76 -9.91
C MET A 74 -8.50 -4.98 -8.65
N SER A 75 -9.39 -4.99 -7.66
CA SER A 75 -9.00 -4.58 -6.31
C SER A 75 -7.90 -5.50 -5.78
N LEU A 76 -6.97 -4.96 -5.00
CA LEU A 76 -5.80 -5.67 -4.47
C LEU A 76 -6.20 -6.95 -3.74
N ALA A 77 -7.25 -6.86 -2.94
CA ALA A 77 -7.69 -7.98 -2.14
C ALA A 77 -8.42 -9.07 -2.97
N ALA A 78 -9.14 -8.70 -4.03
CA ALA A 78 -9.66 -9.67 -5.01
C ALA A 78 -8.55 -10.36 -5.81
N TRP A 79 -7.49 -9.61 -6.15
CA TRP A 79 -6.31 -10.18 -6.79
C TRP A 79 -5.59 -11.16 -5.86
N LEU A 80 -5.39 -10.79 -4.58
CA LEU A 80 -4.78 -11.66 -3.57
C LEU A 80 -5.60 -12.94 -3.33
N GLU A 81 -6.93 -12.83 -3.33
CA GLU A 81 -7.81 -13.99 -3.20
C GLU A 81 -7.55 -15.02 -4.32
N GLN A 82 -7.53 -14.56 -5.57
CA GLN A 82 -7.35 -15.42 -6.74
C GLN A 82 -5.92 -15.93 -6.91
N ALA A 83 -4.92 -15.06 -6.69
CA ALA A 83 -3.53 -15.37 -6.98
C ALA A 83 -2.83 -16.15 -5.86
N LEU A 84 -3.29 -16.00 -4.61
CA LEU A 84 -2.59 -16.55 -3.44
C LEU A 84 -3.52 -17.31 -2.49
N TRP A 85 -4.64 -16.72 -2.06
CA TRP A 85 -5.46 -17.26 -0.97
C TRP A 85 -6.14 -18.59 -1.34
N GLN A 86 -6.83 -18.63 -2.47
CA GLN A 86 -7.51 -19.84 -2.97
C GLN A 86 -6.51 -20.93 -3.36
N PRO A 87 -5.43 -20.66 -4.13
CA PRO A 87 -4.42 -21.68 -4.45
C PRO A 87 -3.72 -22.27 -3.23
N ALA A 88 -3.56 -21.49 -2.16
CA ALA A 88 -2.95 -21.95 -0.91
C ALA A 88 -3.90 -22.77 -0.02
N GLY A 89 -5.19 -22.92 -0.40
CA GLY A 89 -6.16 -23.71 0.35
C GLY A 89 -6.52 -23.13 1.72
N MET A 90 -6.53 -21.79 1.84
CA MET A 90 -6.84 -21.13 3.10
C MET A 90 -8.25 -21.47 3.59
N ALA A 91 -8.35 -21.91 4.85
CA ALA A 91 -9.59 -22.48 5.40
C ALA A 91 -10.71 -21.46 5.67
N HIS A 92 -10.37 -20.17 5.75
CA HIS A 92 -11.30 -19.09 6.10
C HIS A 92 -11.08 -17.87 5.21
N ASP A 93 -12.13 -17.06 5.07
CA ASP A 93 -12.07 -15.79 4.36
C ASP A 93 -11.06 -14.85 5.03
N GLY A 94 -10.20 -14.21 4.22
CA GLY A 94 -9.33 -13.14 4.66
C GLY A 94 -10.06 -11.79 4.72
N VAL A 95 -9.57 -10.88 5.57
CA VAL A 95 -10.05 -9.50 5.61
C VAL A 95 -8.91 -8.57 5.22
N TRP A 96 -9.18 -7.68 4.27
CA TRP A 96 -8.26 -6.61 3.90
C TRP A 96 -8.83 -5.27 4.38
N HIS A 97 -8.07 -4.53 5.18
CA HIS A 97 -8.46 -3.19 5.60
C HIS A 97 -8.24 -2.23 4.44
N ALA A 98 -9.30 -1.55 4.01
CA ALA A 98 -9.21 -0.53 2.96
C ALA A 98 -10.04 0.70 3.31
N TYR A 99 -9.57 1.87 2.85
CA TYR A 99 -10.19 3.16 3.16
C TYR A 99 -11.41 3.48 2.29
N GLN A 100 -11.53 2.84 1.13
CA GLN A 100 -12.60 3.10 0.17
C GLN A 100 -13.03 1.80 -0.51
N GLN A 101 -14.34 1.54 -0.54
CA GLN A 101 -14.88 0.37 -1.24
C GLN A 101 -14.48 0.38 -2.72
N GLY A 102 -13.96 -0.75 -3.21
CA GLY A 102 -13.50 -0.90 -4.60
C GLY A 102 -12.12 -0.30 -4.90
N LYS A 103 -11.42 0.23 -3.89
CA LYS A 103 -9.99 0.57 -3.97
C LYS A 103 -9.26 -0.06 -2.80
N HIS A 104 -8.29 -0.92 -3.10
CA HIS A 104 -7.60 -1.79 -2.15
C HIS A 104 -8.50 -2.76 -1.36
N ASP A 105 -9.83 -2.69 -1.47
CA ASP A 105 -10.81 -3.51 -0.73
C ASP A 105 -11.38 -4.69 -1.53
N VAL A 106 -11.85 -5.76 -0.86
CA VAL A 106 -12.74 -6.76 -1.49
C VAL A 106 -14.21 -6.39 -1.29
N ARG A 107 -14.96 -6.52 -2.38
CA ARG A 107 -16.43 -6.62 -2.37
C ARG A 107 -16.88 -7.76 -1.43
N ARG A 108 -17.85 -7.53 -0.55
CA ARG A 108 -18.72 -8.62 -0.08
C ARG A 108 -19.84 -8.84 -1.09
N PRO A 109 -19.86 -9.97 -1.82
CA PRO A 109 -21.12 -10.54 -2.25
C PRO A 109 -21.30 -11.88 -1.54
N ARG A 110 -22.23 -11.93 -0.59
CA ARG A 110 -22.92 -13.18 -0.27
C ARG A 110 -24.41 -12.87 -0.17
N LEU A 111 -25.12 -13.33 -1.21
CA LEU A 111 -26.57 -13.54 -1.37
C LEU A 111 -27.50 -12.36 -1.04
#